data_AF-A0A7V9FFK8-F1
#
_entry.id   AF-A0A7V9FFK8-F1
#
_cell.length_a   1.000
_cell.length_b   1.000
_cell.length_c   1.000
_cell.angle_alpha   90.00
_cell.angle_beta   90.00
_cell.angle_gamma   90.00
#
_symmetry.space_group_name_H-M   'P 1'
#
loop_
_entity.id
_entity.type
_entity.pdbx_description
1 polymer ?
#
loop_
_entity_poly.entity_id
_entity_poly.type
_entity_poly.pdbx_seq_one_letter_code
_entity_poly.pdbx_strand_id
1 'polypeptide(L)'
;MIETISLGHLLRETTASPYRNLVTRPTGAAVRNRIEERLSRSDCPTALLDFSGIEVLDFSCAEEIVAKLLLGQVSSRSRFVVLQGLRDDQHEAIEQVLTHHRLAVVAIVHDGEPLLLGWVSADARQAFACVCRTGPAGAVD
;
A
#
# COMPACT_ATOMS: atom_id res chain seq x y z
N MET A 1 14.13 -6.60 6.57
CA MET A 1 13.39 -7.74 5.97
C MET A 1 12.02 -7.23 5.56
N ILE A 2 11.59 -7.49 4.32
CA ILE A 2 10.35 -6.98 3.74
C ILE A 2 9.53 -8.17 3.22
N GLU A 3 8.25 -8.23 3.56
CA GLU A 3 7.27 -9.15 2.96
C GLU A 3 6.65 -8.49 1.74
N THR A 4 6.88 -9.03 0.56
CA THR A 4 6.29 -8.50 -0.69
C THR A 4 5.05 -9.29 -1.06
N ILE A 5 3.91 -8.61 -1.20
CA ILE A 5 2.62 -9.20 -1.57
C ILE A 5 2.20 -8.63 -2.92
N SER A 6 2.25 -9.47 -3.97
CA SER A 6 1.70 -9.11 -5.28
C SER A 6 0.17 -9.19 -5.27
N LEU A 7 -0.50 -8.04 -5.39
CA LEU A 7 -1.96 -7.98 -5.38
C LEU A 7 -2.57 -8.63 -6.62
N GLY A 8 -1.89 -8.59 -7.77
CA GLY A 8 -2.34 -9.28 -8.97
C GLY A 8 -2.31 -10.82 -8.84
N HIS A 9 -1.36 -11.37 -8.08
CA HIS A 9 -1.37 -12.80 -7.75
C HIS A 9 -2.47 -13.12 -6.72
N LEU A 10 -2.57 -12.29 -5.67
CA LEU A 10 -3.53 -12.46 -4.60
C LEU A 10 -4.98 -12.41 -5.08
N LEU A 11 -5.30 -11.46 -5.96
CA LEU A 11 -6.63 -11.30 -6.55
C LEU A 11 -7.05 -12.56 -7.33
N ARG A 12 -6.14 -13.12 -8.13
CA ARG A 12 -6.39 -14.35 -8.90
C ARG A 12 -6.67 -15.55 -8.00
N GLU A 13 -5.92 -15.70 -6.91
CA GLU A 13 -6.19 -16.73 -5.89
C GLU A 13 -7.56 -16.53 -5.21
N THR A 14 -8.01 -15.29 -5.08
CA THR A 14 -9.19 -14.93 -4.27
C THR A 14 -10.51 -15.04 -5.03
N THR A 15 -10.56 -14.62 -6.31
CA THR A 15 -11.85 -14.43 -7.03
C THR A 15 -12.12 -15.43 -8.15
N ALA A 16 -11.17 -16.31 -8.48
CA ALA A 16 -11.22 -17.19 -9.66
C ALA A 16 -11.58 -16.44 -10.98
N SER A 17 -11.38 -15.12 -11.00
CA SER A 17 -11.74 -14.24 -12.10
C SER A 17 -10.51 -13.93 -12.95
N PRO A 18 -10.65 -13.89 -14.29
CA PRO A 18 -9.55 -13.50 -15.16
C PRO A 18 -9.23 -11.99 -15.06
N TYR A 19 -10.17 -11.18 -14.55
CA TYR A 19 -10.04 -9.73 -14.50
C TYR A 19 -9.16 -9.27 -13.33
N ARG A 20 -8.25 -8.34 -13.60
CA ARG A 20 -7.38 -7.71 -12.60
C ARG A 20 -7.99 -6.44 -12.02
N ASN A 21 -9.30 -6.47 -11.79
CA ASN A 21 -10.11 -5.32 -11.39
C ASN A 21 -10.49 -5.41 -9.91
N LEU A 22 -10.10 -4.39 -9.16
CA LEU A 22 -10.48 -4.16 -7.78
C LEU A 22 -11.52 -3.04 -7.78
N VAL A 23 -12.78 -3.39 -8.04
CA VAL A 23 -13.87 -2.41 -8.26
C VAL A 23 -15.12 -2.62 -7.39
N THR A 24 -15.08 -3.55 -6.43
CA THR A 24 -16.24 -3.80 -5.56
C THR A 24 -15.79 -4.03 -4.12
N ARG A 25 -16.58 -3.54 -3.16
CA ARG A 25 -16.33 -3.75 -1.73
C ARG A 25 -16.13 -5.24 -1.34
N PRO A 26 -16.97 -6.19 -1.81
CA PRO A 26 -16.75 -7.60 -1.47
C PRO A 26 -15.40 -8.13 -1.98
N THR A 27 -14.99 -7.77 -3.19
CA THR A 27 -13.67 -8.14 -3.72
C THR A 27 -12.55 -7.51 -2.90
N GLY A 28 -12.64 -6.21 -2.60
CA GLY A 28 -11.66 -5.51 -1.77
C GLY A 28 -11.50 -6.13 -0.39
N ALA A 29 -12.61 -6.43 0.28
CA ALA A 29 -12.61 -7.07 1.59
C ALA A 29 -11.98 -8.48 1.55
N ALA A 30 -12.29 -9.29 0.53
CA ALA A 30 -11.72 -10.62 0.37
C ALA A 30 -10.19 -10.56 0.17
N VAL A 31 -9.72 -9.61 -0.66
CA VAL A 31 -8.29 -9.36 -0.87
C VAL A 31 -7.63 -8.87 0.42
N ARG A 32 -8.22 -7.90 1.15
CA ARG A 32 -7.69 -7.43 2.45
C ARG A 32 -7.55 -8.59 3.44
N ASN A 33 -8.59 -9.41 3.62
CA ASN A 33 -8.54 -10.53 4.56
C ASN A 33 -7.38 -11.50 4.22
N ARG A 34 -7.10 -11.71 2.93
CA ARG A 34 -5.99 -12.56 2.49
C ARG A 34 -4.62 -11.90 2.72
N ILE A 35 -4.51 -10.58 2.58
CA ILE A 35 -3.33 -9.81 2.98
C ILE A 35 -3.08 -10.00 4.48
N GLU A 36 -4.10 -9.77 5.31
CA GLU A 36 -4.02 -9.89 6.77
C GLU A 36 -3.61 -11.31 7.19
N GLU A 37 -4.13 -12.35 6.56
CA GLU A 37 -3.76 -13.75 6.81
C GLU A 37 -2.31 -14.06 6.42
N ARG A 38 -1.80 -13.49 5.32
CA ARG A 38 -0.37 -13.62 4.95
C ARG A 38 0.50 -12.90 5.97
N LEU A 39 0.12 -11.67 6.33
CA LEU A 39 0.85 -10.86 7.30
C LEU A 39 0.85 -11.49 8.68
N SER A 40 -0.22 -12.16 9.12
CA SER A 40 -0.25 -12.82 10.44
C SER A 40 0.74 -13.98 10.56
N ARG A 41 1.24 -14.52 9.43
CA ARG A 41 2.22 -15.61 9.37
C ARG A 41 3.65 -15.12 9.12
N SER A 42 3.84 -13.86 8.74
CA SER A 42 5.15 -13.28 8.43
C SER A 42 5.74 -12.61 9.66
N ASP A 43 7.04 -12.73 9.90
CA ASP A 43 7.75 -11.95 10.94
C ASP A 43 8.35 -10.64 10.40
N CYS A 44 8.15 -10.33 9.11
CA CYS A 44 8.68 -9.13 8.48
C CYS A 44 8.03 -7.85 9.04
N PRO A 45 8.80 -6.89 9.58
CA PRO A 45 8.23 -5.64 10.11
C PRO A 45 7.62 -4.74 9.03
N THR A 46 7.98 -4.96 7.76
CA THR A 46 7.50 -4.18 6.62
C THR A 46 6.77 -5.09 5.64
N ALA A 47 5.58 -4.64 5.21
CA ALA A 47 4.80 -5.20 4.13
C ALA A 47 4.85 -4.27 2.91
N LEU A 48 5.31 -4.77 1.78
CA LEU A 48 5.26 -4.09 0.50
C LEU A 48 4.11 -4.66 -0.33
N LEU A 49 3.10 -3.84 -0.59
CA LEU A 49 1.95 -4.20 -1.43
C LEU A 49 2.23 -3.75 -2.86
N ASP A 50 2.39 -4.73 -3.75
CA ASP A 50 2.68 -4.49 -5.16
C ASP A 50 1.39 -4.50 -6.00
N PHE A 51 1.04 -3.31 -6.50
CA PHE A 51 -0.12 -3.04 -7.34
C PHE A 51 0.18 -3.20 -8.84
N SER A 52 1.42 -3.48 -9.26
CA SER A 52 1.82 -3.57 -10.68
C SER A 52 0.96 -4.55 -11.49
N GLY A 53 0.37 -5.54 -10.82
CA GLY A 53 -0.51 -6.53 -11.42
C GLY A 53 -2.00 -6.17 -11.47
N ILE A 54 -2.41 -4.96 -11.05
CA ILE A 54 -3.81 -4.51 -10.97
C ILE A 54 -4.12 -3.56 -12.13
N GLU A 55 -5.19 -3.82 -12.87
CA GLU A 55 -5.61 -3.04 -14.04
C GLU A 55 -6.57 -1.91 -13.68
N VAL A 56 -7.43 -2.08 -12.69
CA VAL A 56 -8.36 -1.03 -12.25
C VAL A 56 -8.47 -1.09 -10.72
N LEU A 57 -8.40 0.07 -10.08
CA LEU A 57 -8.66 0.25 -8.66
C LEU A 57 -9.70 1.36 -8.49
N ASP A 58 -10.86 1.03 -7.94
CA ASP A 58 -11.85 2.04 -7.58
C ASP A 58 -11.68 2.52 -6.13
N PHE A 59 -12.39 3.58 -5.77
CA PHE A 59 -12.40 4.14 -4.42
C PHE A 59 -12.80 3.09 -3.36
N SER A 60 -13.76 2.21 -3.69
CA SER A 60 -14.27 1.24 -2.72
C SER A 60 -13.26 0.16 -2.37
N CYS A 61 -12.50 -0.34 -3.34
CA CYS A 61 -11.40 -1.27 -3.09
C CYS A 61 -10.16 -0.58 -2.50
N ALA A 62 -9.85 0.66 -2.89
CA ALA A 62 -8.78 1.42 -2.25
C ALA A 62 -9.04 1.59 -0.75
N GLU A 63 -10.29 1.87 -0.35
CA GLU A 63 -10.73 1.92 1.04
C GLU A 63 -10.55 0.57 1.76
N GLU A 64 -11.02 -0.52 1.15
CA GLU A 64 -10.90 -1.85 1.74
C GLU A 64 -9.43 -2.28 1.92
N ILE A 65 -8.60 -2.13 0.89
CA ILE A 65 -7.25 -2.71 0.84
C ILE A 65 -6.21 -1.82 1.53
N VAL A 66 -6.38 -0.50 1.51
CA VAL A 66 -5.39 0.43 2.07
C VAL A 66 -5.87 0.99 3.41
N ALA A 67 -6.96 1.77 3.43
CA ALA A 67 -7.37 2.44 4.67
C ALA A 67 -7.78 1.46 5.77
N LYS A 68 -8.67 0.51 5.47
CA LYS A 68 -9.12 -0.46 6.48
C LYS A 68 -8.00 -1.40 6.93
N LEU A 69 -7.07 -1.75 6.04
CA LEU A 69 -5.87 -2.51 6.42
C LEU A 69 -5.03 -1.74 7.46
N LEU A 70 -4.75 -0.44 7.21
CA LEU A 70 -3.99 0.41 8.13
C LEU A 70 -4.72 0.60 9.47
N LEU A 71 -6.04 0.82 9.45
CA LEU A 71 -6.86 0.94 10.66
C LEU A 71 -6.92 -0.36 11.47
N GLY A 72 -6.77 -1.52 10.81
CA GLY A 72 -6.79 -2.84 11.47
C GLY A 72 -5.50 -3.20 12.22
N GLN A 73 -4.38 -2.50 11.99
CA GLN A 73 -3.05 -2.83 12.54
C GLN A 73 -2.92 -2.64 14.08
N VAL A 74 -3.97 -2.23 14.79
CA VAL A 74 -3.90 -1.80 16.20
C VAL A 74 -3.72 -2.98 17.19
N SER A 75 -3.80 -4.24 16.76
CA SER A 75 -4.10 -5.35 17.69
C SER A 75 -3.00 -6.38 18.00
N SER A 76 -1.79 -6.33 17.42
CA SER A 76 -0.70 -7.23 17.92
C SER A 76 0.72 -6.92 17.43
N ARG A 77 0.92 -6.43 16.21
CA ARG A 77 2.23 -5.97 15.69
C ARG A 77 2.02 -4.94 14.60
N SER A 78 2.27 -3.67 14.90
CA SER A 78 2.25 -2.62 13.88
C SER A 78 3.32 -2.92 12.82
N ARG A 79 2.90 -3.08 11.56
CA ARG A 79 3.81 -3.20 10.42
C ARG A 79 3.87 -1.90 9.65
N PHE A 80 5.03 -1.62 9.07
CA PHE A 80 5.16 -0.59 8.06
C PHE A 80 4.52 -1.11 6.77
N VAL A 81 3.58 -0.36 6.20
CA VAL A 81 3.01 -0.67 4.88
C VAL A 81 3.61 0.27 3.85
N VAL A 82 4.07 -0.29 2.74
CA VAL A 82 4.60 0.43 1.58
C VAL A 82 3.83 -0.02 0.35
N LEU A 83 3.46 0.92 -0.51
CA LEU A 83 2.81 0.62 -1.78
C LEU A 83 3.84 0.72 -2.91
N GLN A 84 3.72 -0.12 -3.93
CA GLN A 84 4.55 -0.04 -5.14
C GLN A 84 3.71 -0.33 -6.37
N GLY A 85 4.13 0.20 -7.53
CA GLY A 85 3.55 -0.16 -8.82
C GLY A 85 2.17 0.45 -9.05
N LEU A 86 1.90 1.58 -8.37
CA LEU A 86 0.70 2.36 -8.58
C LEU A 86 0.79 3.13 -9.89
N ARG A 87 -0.29 3.11 -10.67
CA ARG A 87 -0.50 4.08 -11.74
C ARG A 87 -1.16 5.36 -11.23
N ASP A 88 -1.13 6.42 -12.02
CA ASP A 88 -1.69 7.73 -11.67
C ASP A 88 -3.15 7.68 -11.20
N ASP A 89 -4.01 6.91 -11.89
CA ASP A 89 -5.42 6.74 -11.53
C ASP A 89 -5.60 6.06 -10.16
N GLN A 90 -4.75 5.07 -9.87
CA GLN A 90 -4.76 4.34 -8.61
C GLN A 90 -4.20 5.18 -7.47
N HIS A 91 -3.17 5.98 -7.77
CA HIS A 91 -2.57 6.94 -6.86
C HIS A 91 -3.61 7.97 -6.39
N GLU A 92 -4.37 8.58 -7.30
CA GLU A 92 -5.44 9.52 -6.95
C GLU A 92 -6.51 8.89 -6.05
N ALA A 93 -6.97 7.68 -6.39
CA ALA A 93 -7.96 6.97 -5.58
C ALA A 93 -7.46 6.70 -4.15
N ILE A 94 -6.21 6.29 -4.00
CA ILE A 94 -5.58 6.02 -2.69
C ILE A 94 -5.35 7.31 -1.90
N GLU A 95 -4.86 8.37 -2.54
CA GLU A 95 -4.68 9.69 -1.91
C GLU A 95 -6.00 10.19 -1.31
N GLN A 96 -7.09 10.09 -2.07
CA GLN A 96 -8.42 10.52 -1.63
C GLN A 96 -8.91 9.71 -0.42
N VAL A 97 -8.78 8.38 -0.46
CA VAL A 97 -9.18 7.49 0.63
C VAL A 97 -8.38 7.76 1.90
N LEU A 98 -7.06 7.87 1.80
CA LEU A 98 -6.18 8.11 2.94
C LEU A 98 -6.46 9.48 3.57
N THR A 99 -6.66 10.50 2.75
CA THR A 99 -7.02 11.86 3.20
C THR A 99 -8.34 11.84 3.96
N HIS A 100 -9.35 11.12 3.46
CA HIS A 100 -10.65 10.98 4.12
C HIS A 100 -10.53 10.37 5.52
N HIS A 101 -9.69 9.34 5.67
CA HIS A 101 -9.48 8.64 6.94
C HIS A 101 -8.39 9.25 7.83
N ARG A 102 -7.76 10.35 7.41
CA ARG A 102 -6.59 10.98 8.07
C ARG A 102 -5.42 10.00 8.29
N LEU A 103 -5.17 9.16 7.29
CA LEU A 103 -4.10 8.17 7.27
C LEU A 103 -3.00 8.60 6.30
N ALA A 104 -1.83 8.00 6.43
CA ALA A 104 -0.73 8.17 5.49
C ALA A 104 0.00 6.87 5.22
N VAL A 105 0.60 6.75 4.04
CA VAL A 105 1.40 5.58 3.64
C VAL A 105 2.53 6.02 2.71
N VAL A 106 3.63 5.25 2.69
CA VAL A 106 4.70 5.46 1.71
C VAL A 106 4.35 4.72 0.42
N ALA A 107 4.55 5.36 -0.73
CA ALA A 107 4.47 4.74 -2.04
C ALA A 107 5.80 4.88 -2.80
N ILE A 108 6.24 3.83 -3.49
CA ILE A 108 7.40 3.83 -4.37
C ILE A 108 6.90 4.07 -5.80
N VAL A 109 7.28 5.21 -6.37
CA VAL A 109 6.89 5.63 -7.72
C VAL A 109 7.75 4.94 -8.78
N HIS A 110 7.39 5.04 -10.06
CA HIS A 110 8.06 4.41 -11.19
C HIS A 110 9.58 4.67 -11.28
N ASP A 111 10.08 5.81 -10.81
CA ASP A 111 11.52 6.12 -10.78
C ASP A 111 12.24 5.59 -9.53
N GLY A 112 11.53 4.83 -8.68
CA GLY A 112 12.05 4.28 -7.42
C GLY A 112 12.04 5.27 -6.25
N GLU A 113 11.75 6.54 -6.51
CA GLU A 113 11.65 7.57 -5.47
C GLU A 113 10.41 7.35 -4.60
N PRO A 114 10.58 7.23 -3.28
CA PRO A 114 9.46 7.10 -2.37
C PRO A 114 8.80 8.47 -2.12
N LEU A 115 7.48 8.47 -2.00
CA LEU A 115 6.69 9.62 -1.58
C LEU A 115 5.66 9.25 -0.52
N LEU A 116 5.09 10.26 0.14
CA LEU A 116 4.01 10.08 1.10
C LEU A 116 2.67 10.38 0.45
N LEU A 117 1.72 9.46 0.61
CA LEU A 117 0.32 9.61 0.26
C LEU A 117 -0.53 9.86 1.51
N GLY A 118 -1.63 10.59 1.32
CA GLY A 118 -2.69 10.78 2.32
C GLY A 118 -2.55 12.04 3.17
N TRP A 119 -3.03 11.98 4.40
CA TRP A 119 -3.05 13.10 5.33
C TRP A 119 -1.69 13.30 6.03
N VAL A 120 -0.81 14.08 5.40
CA VAL A 120 0.51 14.44 5.95
C VAL A 120 0.70 15.95 5.92
N SER A 121 1.17 16.52 7.03
CA SER A 121 1.50 17.95 7.12
C SER A 121 2.63 18.32 6.16
N ALA A 122 2.67 19.60 5.75
CA ALA A 122 3.73 20.11 4.87
C ALA A 122 5.13 19.85 5.46
N ASP A 123 5.32 20.10 6.75
CA ASP A 123 6.59 19.90 7.44
C ASP A 123 7.04 18.43 7.43
N ALA A 124 6.11 17.48 7.66
CA ALA A 124 6.44 16.06 7.64
C ALA A 124 6.77 15.57 6.23
N ARG A 125 6.07 16.07 5.19
CA ARG A 125 6.42 15.78 3.79
C ARG A 125 7.80 16.34 3.44
N GLN A 126 8.10 17.56 3.85
CA GLN A 126 9.39 18.18 3.62
C GLN A 126 10.52 17.42 4.34
N ALA A 127 10.30 16.99 5.58
CA ALA A 127 11.24 16.18 6.34
C ALA A 127 11.50 14.84 5.65
N PHE A 128 10.45 14.12 5.22
CA PHE A 128 10.58 12.87 4.49
C PHE A 128 11.33 13.06 3.17
N ALA A 129 10.97 14.06 2.36
CA ALA A 129 11.66 14.36 1.11
C ALA A 129 13.13 14.74 1.33
N CYS A 130 13.45 15.40 2.45
CA CYS A 130 14.84 15.66 2.84
C CYS A 130 15.59 14.34 3.09
N VAL A 131 15.02 13.45 3.90
CA VAL A 131 15.58 12.12 4.19
C VAL A 131 15.80 11.32 2.90
N CYS A 132 14.86 11.33 1.95
CA CYS A 132 15.04 10.61 0.68
C CYS A 132 16.20 11.16 -0.15
N ARG A 133 16.33 12.48 -0.26
CA ARG A 133 17.42 13.11 -1.03
C ARG A 133 18.80 12.95 -0.40
N THR A 134 18.89 13.01 0.94
CA THR A 134 20.17 12.93 1.66
C THR A 134 20.52 11.51 2.10
N GLY A 135 19.55 10.60 2.01
CA GLY A 135 19.55 9.28 2.62
C GLY A 135 20.13 8.11 1.84
N PRO A 136 20.59 8.20 0.57
CA PRO A 136 21.52 7.19 0.09
C PRO A 136 22.87 7.45 0.78
N ALA A 137 22.92 7.20 2.09
CA ALA A 137 24.14 6.71 2.69
C ALA A 137 24.35 5.34 2.05
N GLY A 138 25.00 5.32 0.88
CA GLY A 138 25.79 4.16 0.54
C GLY A 138 26.60 3.82 1.78
N ALA A 139 26.57 2.56 2.20
CA ALA A 139 27.61 2.08 3.08
C ALA A 139 28.92 2.56 2.45
N VAL A 140 29.58 3.49 3.13
CA VAL A 140 30.92 3.92 2.75
C VAL A 140 31.75 2.68 3.05
N ASP A 141 32.05 1.88 2.01
CA ASP A 141 33.07 0.84 2.06
C ASP A 141 34.44 1.47 2.37
#